data_AF-A0A3N4N2S9-F1
#
_entry.id   AF-A0A3N4N2S9-F1
#
_cell.length_a   1.000
_cell.length_b   1.000
_cell.length_c   1.000
_cell.angle_alpha   90.00
_cell.angle_beta   90.00
_cell.angle_gamma   90.00
#
_symmetry.space_group_name_H-M   'P 1'
#
loop_
_entity.id
_entity.type
_entity.pdbx_description
1 polymer ?
#
loop_
_entity_poly.entity_id
_entity_poly.type
_entity_poly.pdbx_seq_one_letter_code
_entity_poly.pdbx_strand_id
1 'polypeptide(L)' 'MNQETHLIRIDINQTADGLYGCQVNSHGDLLLELAPTYRDKLTAVKAALRYLTDNDLQTIMPEVV' A
#
# COMPACT_ATOMS: atom_id res chain seq x y z
N MET A 1 -23.20 15.79 2.17
CA MET A 1 -22.01 14.96 2.48
C MET A 1 -20.92 15.39 1.52
N ASN A 2 -19.85 16.03 2.02
CA ASN A 2 -18.68 16.31 1.18
C ASN A 2 -17.84 15.03 1.19
N GLN A 3 -17.62 14.43 0.01
CA GLN A 3 -16.67 13.33 -0.12
C GLN A 3 -15.27 13.93 -0.15
N GLU A 4 -14.50 13.71 0.90
CA GLU A 4 -13.08 14.01 0.89
C GLU A 4 -12.36 12.87 0.16
N THR A 5 -11.62 13.21 -0.89
CA THR A 5 -10.87 12.21 -1.66
C THR A 5 -9.55 11.94 -0.95
N HIS A 6 -9.43 10.78 -0.31
CA HIS A 6 -8.18 10.35 0.30
C HIS A 6 -7.30 9.65 -0.74
N LEU A 7 -6.09 10.18 -0.97
CA LEU A 7 -5.14 9.61 -1.92
C LEU A 7 -4.25 8.57 -1.22
N ILE A 8 -4.35 7.32 -1.67
CA ILE A 8 -3.42 6.25 -1.32
C ILE A 8 -2.29 6.18 -2.35
N ARG A 9 -1.04 6.21 -1.89
CA ARG A 9 0.16 6.05 -2.71
C ARG A 9 0.79 4.69 -2.44
N ILE A 10 1.19 3.98 -3.49
CA ILE A 10 1.93 2.71 -3.40
C ILE A 10 3.31 2.94 -4.01
N ASP A 11 4.33 3.03 -3.16
CA ASP A 11 5.72 3.25 -3.55
C ASP A 11 6.42 1.89 -3.67
N ILE A 12 6.96 1.56 -4.84
CA ILE A 12 7.59 0.26 -5.10
C ILE A 12 9.10 0.41 -5.05
N ASN A 13 9.74 -0.41 -4.23
CA ASN A 13 11.19 -0.41 -4.04
C ASN A 13 11.78 -1.69 -4.63
N GLN A 14 12.89 -1.56 -5.36
CA GLN A 14 13.65 -2.69 -5.89
C GLN A 14 15.03 -2.73 -5.23
N THR A 15 15.43 -3.90 -4.76
CA THR A 15 16.76 -4.15 -4.20
C THR A 15 17.79 -4.41 -5.30
N ALA A 16 19.08 -4.34 -4.95
CA ALA A 16 20.18 -4.68 -5.87
C ALA A 16 20.08 -6.12 -6.40
N ASP A 17 19.53 -7.04 -5.60
CA ASP A 17 19.31 -8.44 -5.98
C ASP A 17 18.06 -8.65 -6.85
N GLY A 18 17.39 -7.56 -7.23
CA GLY A 18 16.23 -7.57 -8.12
C GLY A 18 14.92 -7.96 -7.43
N LEU A 19 14.90 -8.07 -6.10
CA LEU A 19 13.66 -8.31 -5.34
C LEU A 19 12.89 -7.00 -5.13
N TYR A 20 11.57 -7.08 -5.26
CA TYR A 20 10.63 -5.98 -5.11
C TYR A 20 9.90 -6.06 -3.77
N GLY A 21 9.71 -4.90 -3.15
CA GLY A 21 8.82 -4.65 -2.03
C GLY A 21 8.00 -3.39 -2.30
N CYS A 22 7.16 -2.98 -1.37
CA CYS A 22 6.45 -1.71 -1.50
C CYS A 22 5.98 -1.15 -0.17
N GLN A 23 5.77 0.17 -0.14
CA GLN A 23 5.16 0.89 0.96
C GLN A 23 3.82 1.47 0.49
N VAL A 24 2.81 1.40 1.35
CA VAL A 24 1.50 2.00 1.11
C VAL A 24 1.34 3.16 2.07
N ASN A 25 1.15 4.36 1.52
CA ASN A 25 1.09 5.61 2.27
C ASN A 25 -0.24 6.33 2.02
N SER A 26 -0.78 7.00 3.03
CA SER A 26 -1.92 7.91 2.89
C SER A 26 -1.68 9.13 3.77
N HIS A 27 -1.83 10.34 3.23
CA HIS A 27 -1.59 11.60 3.97
C HIS A 27 -0.22 11.72 4.68
N GLY A 28 0.78 10.94 4.27
CA GLY A 28 2.10 10.92 4.90
C GLY A 28 2.25 9.83 5.97
N ASP A 29 1.17 9.12 6.30
CA ASP A 29 1.19 7.99 7.21
C ASP A 29 1.43 6.68 6.44
N LEU A 30 2.32 5.85 7.01
CA LEU A 30 2.62 4.52 6.50
C LEU A 30 1.52 3.55 6.96
N LEU A 31 0.77 3.02 6.00
CA LEU A 31 -0.30 2.04 6.24
C LEU A 31 0.23 0.60 6.21
N LEU A 32 1.16 0.32 5.29
CA LEU A 32 1.73 -1.02 5.09
C LEU A 32 3.15 -0.93 4.54
N GLU A 33 4.02 -1.80 5.03
CA GLU A 33 5.34 -2.05 4.44
C GLU A 33 5.50 -3.54 4.10
N LEU A 34 5.70 -3.82 2.81
CA LEU A 34 6.02 -5.15 2.30
C LEU A 34 7.53 -5.24 2.02
N ALA A 35 8.19 -6.14 2.75
CA ALA A 35 9.62 -6.41 2.57
C ALA A 35 9.94 -6.86 1.13
N PRO A 36 11.15 -6.54 0.61
CA PRO A 36 11.52 -6.87 -0.76
C PRO A 36 11.79 -8.37 -0.94
N THR A 37 10.72 -9.13 -1.14
CA THR A 37 10.76 -10.60 -1.27
C THR A 37 10.18 -11.09 -2.59
N TYR A 38 9.52 -10.20 -3.34
CA TYR A 38 8.86 -10.55 -4.59
C TYR A 38 9.85 -10.50 -5.75
N ARG A 39 9.85 -11.53 -6.62
CA ARG A 39 10.70 -11.53 -7.82
C ARG A 39 10.17 -10.68 -8.96
N ASP A 40 8.93 -10.19 -8.83
CA ASP A 40 8.21 -9.48 -9.87
C ASP A 40 7.45 -8.28 -9.28
N LYS A 41 7.52 -7.16 -10.00
CA LYS A 41 6.91 -5.88 -9.61
C LYS A 41 5.40 -5.99 -9.47
N LEU A 42 4.73 -6.67 -10.40
CA LEU A 42 3.27 -6.82 -10.40
C LEU A 42 2.80 -7.62 -9.18
N THR A 43 3.58 -8.59 -8.74
CA THR A 43 3.29 -9.41 -7.56
C THR A 43 3.34 -8.58 -6.27
N ALA A 44 4.35 -7.70 -6.12
CA ALA A 44 4.42 -6.76 -5.00
C ALA A 44 3.19 -5.82 -4.97
N VAL A 45 2.80 -5.28 -6.12
CA VAL A 45 1.60 -4.42 -6.24
C VAL A 45 0.32 -5.17 -5.89
N LYS A 46 0.15 -6.39 -6.41
CA LYS A 46 -1.02 -7.23 -6.10
C LYS A 46 -1.12 -7.52 -4.60
N ALA A 47 -0.01 -7.78 -3.92
CA ALA A 47 -0.01 -7.98 -2.48
C ALA A 47 -0.44 -6.72 -1.71
N ALA A 48 0.03 -5.53 -2.11
CA ALA A 48 -0.41 -4.27 -1.52
C ALA A 48 -1.92 -4.01 -1.73
N LEU A 49 -2.41 -4.19 -2.96
CA LEU A 49 -3.83 -4.04 -3.27
C LEU A 49 -4.69 -5.05 -2.50
N ARG A 50 -4.19 -6.29 -2.34
CA ARG A 50 -4.86 -7.33 -1.56
C ARG A 50 -4.99 -6.91 -0.10
N TYR A 51 -3.93 -6.40 0.53
CA TYR A 51 -4.00 -5.87 1.89
C TYR A 51 -5.05 -4.76 2.03
N LEU A 52 -5.10 -3.81 1.10
CA LEU A 52 -6.10 -2.73 1.12
C LEU A 52 -7.53 -3.22 0.88
N THR A 53 -7.71 -4.40 0.27
CA THR A 53 -9.02 -5.00 0.02
C THR A 53 -9.45 -5.90 1.19
N ASP A 54 -8.49 -6.60 1.80
CA ASP A 54 -8.72 -7.53 2.90
C ASP A 54 -8.92 -6.79 4.24
N ASN A 55 -8.52 -5.51 4.32
CA ASN A 55 -8.81 -4.63 5.44
C ASN A 55 -9.78 -3.54 4.99
N ASP A 56 -10.90 -3.39 5.70
CA ASP A 56 -11.82 -2.29 5.44
C ASP A 56 -11.08 -0.96 5.54
N LEU A 57 -11.35 -0.04 4.59
CA LEU A 57 -10.74 1.30 4.56
C LEU A 57 -10.93 2.06 5.89
N GLN A 58 -12.07 1.86 6.57
CA GLN A 58 -12.33 2.41 7.91
C GLN A 58 -11.44 1.79 9.01
N THR A 59 -10.94 0.57 8.80
CA THR A 59 -10.01 -0.10 9.73
C THR A 59 -8.59 0.43 9.57
N ILE A 60 -8.18 0.74 8.34
CA ILE A 60 -6.84 1.27 8.03
C ILE A 60 -6.76 2.81 8.10
N MET A 61 -7.90 3.51 8.01
CA MET A 61 -8.02 4.97 8.10
C MET A 61 -9.32 5.36 8.84
N PRO A 62 -9.37 5.26 10.18
CA PRO A 62 -10.59 5.46 10.96
C PRO A 62 -11.13 6.90 10.94
N GLU A 63 -10.32 7.88 10.53
CA GLU A 63 -10.71 9.27 10.32
C GLU A 63 -11.51 9.51 9.02
N VAL A 64 -11.59 8.51 8.13
CA VAL A 64 -12.31 8.58 6.86
C VAL A 64 -13.72 7.99 7.04
N VAL A 65 -14.73 8.87 7.15
CA VAL A 65 -16.16 8.53 7.28
C VAL A 65 -16.97 9.06 6.11
#